data_AF-A0A3R7H0R4-F1
#
_entry.id   AF-A0A3R7H0R4-F1
#
_cell.length_a   1.000
_cell.length_b   1.000
_cell.length_c   1.000
_cell.angle_alpha   90.00
_cell.angle_beta   90.00
_cell.angle_gamma   90.00
#
_symmetry.space_group_name_H-M   'P 1'
#
loop_
_entity.id
_entity.type
_entity.pdbx_description
1 polymer ?
#
loop_
_entity_poly.entity_id
_entity_poly.type
_entity_poly.pdbx_seq_one_letter_code
_entity_poly.pdbx_strand_id
1 'polypeptide(L)'
;MARGLRIGSKTEVLKNLRSLLRVARTRGSQDSIRECKFSQHILSQYRARQNENDRAKMRAYRAEASDHLMLLQGIEEQRHLWALDAGMEKKLTGEEIVSRSARRVGLDVPETYADKEAEQERKQAAAAKYLADKQAKEASAQ
;
A
#
# COMPACT_ATOMS: atom_id res chain seq x y z
N MET A 1 -25.52 -4.38 38.52
CA MET A 1 -25.13 -5.15 37.31
C MET A 1 -24.00 -4.42 36.59
N ALA A 2 -22.75 -4.70 36.94
CA ALA A 2 -21.60 -4.04 36.33
C ALA A 2 -21.53 -4.42 34.85
N ARG A 3 -21.78 -3.44 33.96
CA ARG A 3 -21.48 -3.57 32.52
C ARG A 3 -19.97 -3.74 32.41
N GLY A 4 -19.51 -4.99 32.32
CA GLY A 4 -18.10 -5.30 32.18
C GLY A 4 -17.53 -4.53 30.98
N LEU A 5 -16.51 -3.71 31.23
CA LEU A 5 -15.69 -3.12 30.19
C LEU A 5 -15.31 -4.23 29.21
N ARG A 6 -15.84 -4.16 27.99
CA ARG A 6 -15.39 -4.98 26.87
C ARG A 6 -13.91 -4.65 26.69
N ILE A 7 -13.04 -5.50 27.23
CA ILE A 7 -11.59 -5.39 26.99
C ILE A 7 -11.44 -5.40 25.47
N GLY A 8 -10.87 -4.33 24.91
CA GLY A 8 -10.59 -4.16 23.48
C GLY A 8 -11.83 -4.11 22.59
N SER A 9 -11.97 -3.03 21.81
CA SER A 9 -13.05 -2.94 20.84
C SER A 9 -12.78 -3.90 19.67
N LYS A 10 -13.84 -4.48 19.08
CA LYS A 10 -13.75 -5.27 17.83
C LYS A 10 -12.96 -4.53 16.74
N THR A 11 -12.99 -3.19 16.77
CA THR A 11 -12.28 -2.33 15.83
C THR A 11 -10.76 -2.45 15.92
N GLU A 12 -10.20 -2.60 17.13
CA GLU A 12 -8.75 -2.76 17.32
C GLU A 12 -8.26 -4.10 16.80
N VAL A 13 -9.01 -5.17 17.05
CA VAL A 13 -8.70 -6.51 16.53
C VAL A 13 -8.68 -6.50 15.01
N LEU A 14 -9.67 -5.86 14.39
CA LEU A 14 -9.73 -5.72 12.93
C LEU A 14 -8.64 -4.80 12.39
N LYS A 15 -8.25 -3.75 13.13
CA LYS A 15 -7.14 -2.87 12.77
C LYS A 15 -5.83 -3.66 12.72
N ASN A 16 -5.53 -4.44 13.76
CA ASN A 16 -4.32 -5.26 13.81
C ASN A 16 -4.33 -6.32 12.71
N LEU A 17 -5.45 -7.00 12.47
CA LEU A 17 -5.58 -7.95 11.36
C LEU A 17 -5.29 -7.30 10.01
N ARG A 18 -5.86 -6.12 9.74
CA ARG A 18 -5.62 -5.39 8.47
C ARG A 18 -4.16 -5.01 8.31
N SER A 19 -3.52 -4.52 9.37
CA SER A 19 -2.10 -4.17 9.35
C SER A 19 -1.23 -5.39 9.08
N LEU A 20 -1.48 -6.51 9.76
CA LEU A 20 -0.77 -7.78 9.54
C LEU A 20 -0.91 -8.28 8.11
N LEU A 21 -2.11 -8.23 7.53
CA LEU A 21 -2.35 -8.65 6.15
C LEU A 21 -1.68 -7.72 5.13
N ARG A 22 -1.60 -6.41 5.43
CA ARG A 22 -0.91 -5.45 4.55
C ARG A 22 0.59 -5.75 4.52
N VAL A 23 1.21 -5.94 5.67
CA VAL A 23 2.64 -6.29 5.80
C VAL A 23 2.95 -7.68 5.21
N ALA A 24 2.03 -8.63 5.35
CA ALA A 24 2.16 -9.93 4.71
C ALA A 24 2.16 -9.82 3.18
N ARG A 25 1.32 -8.92 2.63
CA ARG A 25 1.23 -8.69 1.18
C ARG A 25 2.45 -7.97 0.62
N THR A 26 2.95 -6.91 1.28
CA THR A 26 4.17 -6.19 0.85
C THR A 26 5.37 -7.13 0.74
N ARG A 27 5.42 -8.18 1.56
CA ARG A 27 6.49 -9.20 1.54
C ARG A 27 6.25 -10.34 0.56
N GLY A 28 5.00 -10.61 0.19
CA GLY A 28 4.65 -11.71 -0.71
C GLY A 28 4.94 -11.34 -2.16
N SER A 29 5.49 -12.28 -2.93
CA SER A 29 5.60 -12.16 -4.39
C SER A 29 4.25 -12.34 -5.11
N GLN A 30 3.14 -12.45 -4.36
CA GLN A 30 1.83 -12.80 -4.87
C GLN A 30 0.87 -11.64 -4.67
N ASP A 31 0.19 -11.26 -5.75
CA ASP A 31 -0.73 -10.12 -5.78
C ASP A 31 -2.01 -10.39 -4.97
N SER A 32 -2.40 -11.67 -4.86
CA SER A 32 -3.63 -12.11 -4.21
C SER A 32 -3.41 -12.61 -2.78
N ILE A 33 -4.29 -12.17 -1.86
CA ILE A 33 -4.31 -12.64 -0.46
C ILE A 33 -4.60 -14.15 -0.39
N ARG A 34 -5.30 -14.69 -1.40
CA ARG A 34 -5.71 -16.10 -1.47
C ARG A 34 -4.54 -17.04 -1.70
N GLU A 35 -3.57 -16.61 -2.51
CA GLU A 35 -2.39 -17.42 -2.82
C GLU A 35 -1.34 -17.33 -1.72
N CYS A 36 -1.26 -16.18 -1.02
CA CYS A 36 -0.27 -15.97 0.03
C CYS A 36 -0.51 -16.89 1.24
N LYS A 37 0.30 -17.96 1.35
CA LYS A 37 0.25 -18.94 2.45
C LYS A 37 0.29 -18.28 3.84
N PHE A 38 1.12 -17.25 4.00
CA PHE A 38 1.25 -16.53 5.27
C PHE A 38 -0.03 -15.75 5.62
N SER A 39 -0.65 -15.08 4.64
CA SER A 39 -1.93 -14.39 4.84
C SER A 39 -3.06 -15.37 5.17
N GLN A 40 -3.10 -16.53 4.52
CA GLN A 40 -4.06 -17.58 4.85
C GLN A 40 -3.86 -18.14 6.25
N HIS A 41 -2.62 -18.29 6.70
CA HIS A 41 -2.31 -18.72 8.07
C HIS A 41 -2.78 -17.70 9.12
N ILE A 42 -2.54 -16.40 8.90
CA ILE A 42 -3.06 -15.37 9.81
C ILE A 42 -4.59 -15.41 9.85
N LEU A 43 -5.25 -15.51 8.69
CA LEU A 43 -6.70 -15.59 8.63
C LEU A 43 -7.25 -16.85 9.32
N SER A 44 -6.59 -18.00 9.20
CA SER A 44 -7.05 -19.24 9.85
C SER A 44 -6.97 -19.13 11.37
N GLN A 45 -5.91 -18.54 11.92
CA GLN A 45 -5.79 -18.28 13.36
C GLN A 45 -6.90 -17.35 13.88
N TYR A 46 -7.17 -16.25 13.17
CA TYR A 46 -8.23 -15.31 13.56
C TYR A 46 -9.63 -15.92 13.46
N ARG A 47 -9.88 -16.76 12.44
CA ARG A 47 -11.15 -17.49 12.29
C ARG A 47 -11.34 -18.52 13.39
N ALA A 48 -10.29 -19.29 13.72
CA ALA A 48 -10.34 -20.29 14.78
C ALA A 48 -10.65 -19.67 16.15
N ARG A 49 -10.09 -18.48 16.42
CA ARG A 49 -10.23 -17.76 17.70
C ARG A 49 -11.45 -16.81 17.74
N GLN A 50 -12.27 -16.76 16.69
CA GLN A 50 -13.35 -15.78 16.55
C GLN A 50 -14.46 -15.94 17.61
N ASN A 51 -14.73 -17.19 18.02
CA ASN A 51 -15.80 -17.54 18.95
C ASN A 51 -15.30 -17.75 20.38
N GLU A 52 -14.05 -17.38 20.67
CA GLU A 52 -13.47 -17.48 22.01
C GLU A 52 -14.10 -16.48 22.97
N ASN A 53 -14.62 -16.97 24.08
CA ASN A 53 -15.34 -16.16 25.08
C ASN A 53 -14.54 -15.95 26.37
N ASP A 54 -13.43 -16.65 26.56
CA ASP A 54 -12.58 -16.49 27.74
C ASP A 54 -11.80 -15.17 27.67
N ARG A 55 -12.03 -14.32 28.68
CA ARG A 55 -11.45 -12.98 28.78
C ARG A 55 -9.93 -13.00 28.92
N ALA A 56 -9.36 -14.01 29.59
CA ALA A 56 -7.92 -14.13 29.75
C ALA A 56 -7.25 -14.49 28.41
N LYS A 57 -7.81 -15.48 27.71
CA LYS A 57 -7.33 -15.89 26.39
C LYS A 57 -7.47 -14.79 25.35
N MET A 58 -8.60 -14.08 25.31
CA MET A 58 -8.78 -12.94 24.41
C MET A 58 -7.71 -11.85 24.62
N ARG A 59 -7.33 -11.59 25.88
CA ARG A 59 -6.26 -10.62 26.18
C ARG A 59 -4.91 -11.13 25.68
N ALA A 60 -4.61 -12.41 25.92
CA ALA A 60 -3.38 -13.04 25.46
C ALA A 60 -3.27 -13.03 23.92
N TYR A 61 -4.32 -13.42 23.20
CA TYR A 61 -4.32 -13.42 21.73
C TYR A 61 -4.16 -12.03 21.13
N ARG A 62 -4.66 -11.00 21.81
CA ARG A 62 -4.46 -9.61 21.35
C ARG A 62 -3.03 -9.12 21.58
N ALA A 63 -2.45 -9.45 22.73
CA ALA A 63 -1.04 -9.16 22.99
C ALA A 63 -0.15 -9.88 21.98
N GLU A 64 -0.41 -11.17 21.75
CA GLU A 64 0.28 -11.96 20.73
C GLU A 64 0.16 -11.31 19.34
N ALA A 65 -1.03 -10.85 18.95
CA ALA A 65 -1.22 -10.17 17.67
C ALA A 65 -0.50 -8.82 17.57
N SER A 66 -0.41 -8.05 18.65
CA SER A 66 0.37 -6.81 18.66
C SER A 66 1.87 -7.07 18.60
N ASP A 67 2.35 -8.10 19.28
CA ASP A 67 3.76 -8.48 19.29
C ASP A 67 4.19 -8.94 17.89
N HIS A 68 3.38 -9.79 17.24
CA HIS A 68 3.61 -10.20 15.85
C HIS A 68 3.61 -9.01 14.89
N LEU A 69 2.74 -8.02 15.09
CA LEU A 69 2.72 -6.82 14.28
C LEU A 69 4.01 -6.01 14.46
N MET A 70 4.44 -5.81 15.70
CA MET A 70 5.66 -5.08 16.03
C MET A 70 6.89 -5.76 15.43
N LEU A 71 6.99 -7.10 15.53
CA LEU A 71 8.07 -7.88 14.95
C LEU A 71 8.12 -7.72 13.42
N LEU A 72 6.96 -7.83 12.75
CA LEU A 72 6.89 -7.69 11.31
C LEU A 72 7.26 -6.27 10.83
N GLN A 73 6.80 -5.25 11.55
CA GLN A 73 7.19 -3.86 11.27
C GLN A 73 8.69 -3.63 11.47
N GLY A 74 9.28 -4.19 12.52
CA GLY A 74 10.73 -4.12 12.75
C GLY A 74 11.54 -4.73 11.61
N ILE A 75 11.09 -5.85 11.04
CA ILE A 75 11.73 -6.47 9.87
C ILE A 75 11.60 -5.59 8.62
N GLU A 76 10.44 -4.95 8.41
CA GLU A 76 10.26 -4.00 7.30
C GLU A 76 11.17 -2.79 7.45
N GLU A 77 11.29 -2.24 8.65
CA GLU A 77 12.17 -1.11 8.94
C GLU A 77 13.64 -1.49 8.73
N GLN A 78 14.09 -2.65 9.21
CA GLN A 78 15.45 -3.14 8.95
C GLN A 78 15.75 -3.24 7.46
N ARG A 79 14.80 -3.75 6.66
CA ARG A 79 14.93 -3.80 5.20
C ARG A 79 14.99 -2.41 4.59
N HIS A 80 14.19 -1.48 5.10
CA HIS A 80 14.21 -0.10 4.64
C HIS A 80 15.57 0.55 4.92
N LEU A 81 16.09 0.42 6.15
CA LEU A 81 17.40 0.91 6.55
C LEU A 81 18.52 0.29 5.72
N TRP A 82 18.49 -1.03 5.49
CA TRP A 82 19.47 -1.68 4.60
C TRP A 82 19.41 -1.17 3.16
N ALA A 83 18.22 -0.85 2.65
CA ALA A 83 18.09 -0.25 1.33
C ALA A 83 18.71 1.15 1.30
N LEU A 84 18.49 1.96 2.34
CA LEU A 84 19.12 3.27 2.48
C LEU A 84 20.64 3.17 2.57
N ASP A 85 21.17 2.26 3.41
CA ASP A 85 22.61 1.99 3.55
C ASP A 85 23.24 1.51 2.22
N ALA A 86 22.48 0.78 1.41
CA ALA A 86 22.89 0.38 0.06
C ALA A 86 22.84 1.53 -0.97
N GLY A 87 22.51 2.76 -0.56
CA GLY A 87 22.44 3.93 -1.42
C GLY A 87 21.15 4.05 -2.23
N MET A 88 20.10 3.30 -1.89
CA MET A 88 18.77 3.39 -2.52
C MET A 88 17.92 4.51 -1.89
N GLU A 89 18.51 5.67 -1.60
CA GLU A 89 17.80 6.81 -1.01
C GLU A 89 16.69 7.36 -1.92
N LYS A 90 16.85 7.20 -3.24
CA LYS A 90 15.83 7.52 -4.25
C LYS A 90 15.58 6.28 -5.09
N LYS A 91 14.34 5.79 -5.12
CA LYS A 91 13.87 4.88 -6.17
C LYS A 91 13.84 5.68 -7.47
N LEU A 92 14.99 5.71 -8.16
CA LEU A 92 15.09 6.35 -9.45
C LEU A 92 14.12 5.64 -10.40
N THR A 93 13.33 6.40 -11.14
CA THR A 93 12.51 5.81 -12.21
C THR A 93 13.46 5.21 -13.26
N GLY A 94 12.98 4.25 -14.06
CA GLY A 94 13.82 3.63 -15.09
C GLY A 94 14.48 4.66 -16.02
N GLU A 95 13.77 5.74 -16.30
CA GLU A 95 14.25 6.88 -17.10
C GLU A 95 15.33 7.71 -16.38
N GLU A 96 15.19 7.94 -15.08
CA GLU A 96 16.21 8.59 -14.25
C GLU A 96 17.48 7.74 -14.13
N ILE A 97 17.35 6.41 -14.06
CA ILE A 97 18.49 5.50 -14.08
C ILE A 97 19.23 5.60 -15.41
N VAL A 98 18.50 5.55 -16.53
CA VAL A 98 19.07 5.62 -17.88
C VAL A 98 19.75 6.98 -18.10
N SER A 99 19.07 8.09 -17.78
CA SER A 99 19.63 9.44 -17.93
C SER A 99 20.84 9.69 -17.03
N ARG A 100 20.80 9.26 -15.75
CA ARG A 100 21.92 9.39 -14.83
C ARG A 100 23.11 8.51 -15.23
N SER A 101 22.84 7.33 -15.81
CA SER A 101 23.88 6.44 -16.33
C SER A 101 24.50 7.00 -17.62
N ALA A 102 23.70 7.52 -18.53
CA ALA A 102 24.18 8.17 -19.75
C ALA A 102 25.07 9.38 -19.41
N ARG A 103 24.62 10.25 -18.48
CA ARG A 103 25.40 11.40 -18.01
C ARG A 103 26.74 10.99 -17.39
N ARG A 104 26.82 9.85 -16.70
CA ARG A 104 28.09 9.33 -16.16
C ARG A 104 29.09 8.91 -17.24
N VAL A 105 28.60 8.50 -18.41
CA VAL A 105 29.43 8.10 -19.56
C VAL A 105 29.60 9.26 -20.56
N GLY A 106 29.10 10.46 -20.23
CA GLY A 106 29.18 11.64 -21.10
C GLY A 106 28.21 11.62 -22.29
N LEU A 107 27.18 10.78 -22.23
CA LEU A 107 26.11 10.69 -23.23
C LEU A 107 24.89 11.48 -22.74
N ASP A 108 24.27 12.24 -23.64
CA ASP A 108 22.99 12.90 -23.38
C ASP A 108 21.84 12.05 -23.91
N VAL A 109 20.80 11.85 -23.10
CA VAL A 109 19.60 11.10 -23.52
C VAL A 109 18.61 12.10 -24.11
N PRO A 110 18.21 11.96 -25.39
CA PRO A 110 17.22 12.84 -25.98
C PRO A 110 15.89 12.81 -25.21
N GLU A 111 15.36 13.98 -24.83
CA GLU A 111 14.14 14.20 -24.03
C GLU A 111 12.82 13.80 -24.73
N THR A 112 12.86 12.85 -25.66
CA THR A 112 11.72 12.41 -26.49
C THR A 112 10.52 11.83 -25.74
N TYR A 113 10.60 11.69 -24.42
CA TYR A 113 9.49 11.29 -23.55
C TYR A 113 8.79 12.48 -22.87
N ALA A 114 9.50 13.57 -22.55
CA ALA A 114 8.91 14.78 -21.96
C ALA A 114 7.93 15.46 -22.93
N ASP A 115 8.26 15.43 -24.23
CA ASP A 115 7.36 15.92 -25.28
C ASP A 115 6.04 15.15 -25.35
N LYS A 116 6.05 13.85 -25.04
CA LYS A 116 4.85 13.00 -25.09
C LYS A 116 3.90 13.27 -23.92
N GLU A 117 4.44 13.54 -22.73
CA GLU A 117 3.64 13.88 -21.56
C GLU A 117 2.98 15.25 -21.73
N ALA A 118 3.74 16.26 -22.18
CA ALA A 118 3.19 17.58 -22.49
C ALA A 118 2.12 17.53 -23.60
N GLU A 119 2.30 16.66 -24.61
CA GLU A 119 1.30 16.46 -25.65
C GLU A 119 0.03 15.74 -25.13
N GLN A 120 0.18 14.79 -24.21
CA GLN A 120 -0.94 14.12 -23.55
C GLN A 120 -1.73 15.07 -22.64
N GLU A 121 -1.07 15.93 -21.86
CA GLU A 121 -1.72 16.95 -21.04
C GLU A 121 -2.51 17.94 -21.90
N ARG A 122 -1.95 18.37 -23.04
CA ARG A 122 -2.66 19.23 -24.01
C ARG A 122 -3.90 18.55 -24.59
N LYS A 123 -3.82 17.25 -24.93
CA LYS A 123 -4.97 16.48 -25.44
C LYS A 123 -6.08 16.33 -24.40
N GLN A 124 -5.72 16.09 -23.13
CA GLN A 124 -6.70 15.98 -22.04
C GLN A 124 -7.39 17.32 -21.75
N ALA A 125 -6.64 18.43 -21.74
CA ALA A 125 -7.19 19.76 -21.57
C ALA A 125 -8.15 20.15 -22.72
N ALA A 126 -7.82 19.78 -23.97
CA ALA A 126 -8.69 20.00 -25.12
C ALA A 126 -9.99 19.16 -25.05
N ALA A 127 -9.88 17.89 -24.65
CA ALA A 127 -11.05 17.02 -24.48
C ALA A 127 -11.99 17.52 -23.37
N ALA A 128 -11.45 18.02 -22.26
CA ALA A 128 -12.24 18.59 -21.17
C ALA A 128 -13.01 19.86 -21.60
N LYS A 129 -12.37 20.75 -22.38
CA LYS A 129 -13.03 21.93 -22.95
C LYS A 129 -14.16 21.54 -23.90
N TYR A 130 -13.91 20.58 -24.79
CA TYR A 130 -14.93 20.10 -25.72
C TYR A 130 -16.15 19.49 -25.01
N LEU A 131 -15.92 18.71 -23.95
CA LEU A 131 -17.01 18.14 -23.14
C LEU A 131 -17.81 19.22 -22.41
N ALA A 132 -17.15 20.24 -21.85
CA ALA A 132 -17.80 21.36 -21.19
C ALA A 132 -18.65 22.19 -22.17
N ASP A 133 -18.11 22.49 -23.36
CA ASP A 133 -18.83 23.23 -24.41
C ASP A 133 -20.04 22.45 -24.93
N LYS A 134 -19.92 21.12 -25.04
CA LYS A 134 -21.03 20.24 -25.43
C LYS A 134 -22.15 20.28 -24.38
N GLN A 135 -21.80 20.16 -23.10
CA GLN A 135 -22.78 20.23 -22.00
C GLN A 135 -23.46 21.61 -21.91
N ALA A 136 -22.72 22.69 -22.13
CA ALA A 136 -23.27 24.04 -22.15
C ALA A 136 -24.26 24.25 -23.32
N LYS A 137 -23.94 23.70 -24.50
CA LYS A 137 -24.84 23.75 -25.66
C LYS A 137 -26.12 22.93 -25.45
N GLU A 138 -26.00 21.74 -24.86
CA GLU A 138 -27.15 20.88 -24.53
C GLU A 138 -28.06 21.53 -23.48
N ALA A 139 -27.50 22.24 -22.50
CA ALA A 139 -28.26 22.99 -21.50
C ALA A 139 -28.96 24.25 -22.06
N SER A 140 -28.40 24.88 -23.11
CA SER A 140 -29.01 26.03 -23.78
C SER A 140 -30.08 25.66 -24.82
N ALA A 141 -30.22 24.37 -25.14
CA ALA A 141 -31.18 23.84 -26.11
C ALA A 141 -32.45 23.27 -25.46
N GLN A 142 -32.59 23.39 -24.13
CA GLN A 142 -33.81 23.13 -23.35
C GLN A 142 -34.48 24.45 -22.97
#